data_AF-A0A812Z4D0-F1
#
_entry.id   AF-A0A812Z4D0-F1
#
_cell.length_a   1.000
_cell.length_b   1.000
_cell.length_c   1.000
_cell.angle_alpha   90.00
_cell.angle_beta   90.00
_cell.angle_gamma   90.00
#
_symmetry.space_group_name_H-M   'P 1'
#
loop_
_entity.id
_entity.type
_entity.pdbx_description
1 polymer ?
#
loop_
_entity_poly.entity_id
_entity_poly.type
_entity_poly.pdbx_seq_one_letter_code
_entity_poly.pdbx_strand_id
1 'polypeptide(L)'
;MSTFVFWSLLLVGGMWSAWLAWAVQTWWLHFSTRPSRSNPSSPSNGRPPTVRPPAMQRSPGCPVLLGQETLGSKGSCPVTGAQSFMMDMNHVHLTLWQYLWAAHCIALPAFALVVSGWCQIQLSRLLSFCGLLPEASEEKVRRMIYHLVLENLCTGVARVDDTEGRVATFVYSPFPMYVDCDDSKVRFEVRKRMVVKLNLDTEDFLTAELDGETLALMDAAVLLTHCESNVNHGKMHAYANWGIDPADSTSPYLQKMSVVTACYNHYGFTNFPRMASNMVHKDAGPAVEAVLVESLRTGVAEHRLVAKLAEHSRLLKFMIQLRVPFRQAFNHCKPDFPTNCSCEAHYLGTVVHSLDHWAFCQHVDPWLFSALTPSKHLQTLHRTVLLARCCAVDDIPTLGLEKYFRDGSTEFHRMVYQAAKDLDVGFANQIQTCIVR
;
A
#
# COMPACT_ATOMS: atom_id res chain seq x y z
N MET A 1 17.99 -18.58 -44.22
CA MET A 1 17.83 -17.59 -43.14
C MET A 1 18.80 -16.45 -43.38
N SER A 2 18.35 -15.19 -43.37
CA SER A 2 19.26 -14.06 -43.51
C SER A 2 20.12 -13.91 -42.25
N THR A 3 21.34 -13.39 -42.41
CA THR A 3 22.27 -13.07 -41.31
C THR A 3 21.59 -12.22 -40.23
N PHE A 4 20.66 -11.33 -40.61
CA PHE A 4 19.85 -10.54 -39.69
C PHE A 4 19.00 -11.41 -38.74
N VAL A 5 18.23 -12.37 -39.27
CA VAL A 5 17.39 -13.25 -38.44
C VAL A 5 18.22 -14.03 -37.42
N PHE A 6 19.40 -14.51 -37.82
CA PHE A 6 20.30 -15.21 -36.92
C PHE A 6 20.76 -14.33 -35.75
N TRP A 7 21.22 -13.11 -36.03
CA TRP A 7 21.64 -12.17 -34.97
C TRP A 7 20.48 -11.72 -34.08
N SER A 8 19.27 -11.52 -34.63
CA SER A 8 18.08 -11.22 -33.82
C SER A 8 17.73 -12.36 -32.87
N LEU A 9 17.77 -13.62 -33.35
CA LEU A 9 17.53 -14.79 -32.50
C LEU A 9 18.59 -14.94 -31.41
N LEU A 10 19.87 -14.69 -31.73
CA LEU A 10 20.95 -14.70 -30.73
C LEU A 10 20.76 -13.62 -29.68
N LEU A 11 20.40 -12.39 -30.08
CA LEU A 11 20.16 -11.29 -29.14
C LEU A 11 18.97 -11.60 -28.23
N VAL A 12 17.84 -12.01 -28.79
CA VAL A 12 16.63 -12.36 -28.03
C VAL A 12 16.91 -13.53 -27.09
N GLY A 13 17.58 -14.59 -27.57
CA GLY A 13 17.99 -15.73 -26.76
C GLY A 13 18.95 -15.35 -25.63
N GLY A 14 19.92 -14.45 -25.89
CA GLY A 14 20.83 -13.91 -24.89
C GLY A 14 20.11 -13.09 -23.81
N MET A 15 19.19 -12.21 -24.21
CA MET A 15 18.36 -11.42 -23.27
C MET A 15 17.49 -12.31 -22.40
N TRP A 16 16.84 -13.33 -22.98
CA TRP A 16 16.07 -14.32 -22.23
C TRP A 16 16.92 -15.11 -21.25
N SER A 17 18.13 -15.51 -21.64
CA SER A 17 19.05 -16.24 -20.77
C SER A 17 19.52 -15.39 -19.59
N ALA A 18 19.84 -14.10 -19.84
CA ALA A 18 20.21 -13.16 -18.80
C ALA A 18 19.04 -12.90 -17.83
N TRP A 19 17.83 -12.70 -18.36
CA TRP A 19 16.62 -12.55 -17.55
C TRP A 19 16.36 -13.80 -16.69
N LEU A 20 16.47 -15.00 -17.27
CA LEU A 20 16.25 -16.25 -16.55
C LEU A 20 17.28 -16.43 -15.43
N ALA A 21 18.57 -16.16 -15.70
CA ALA A 21 19.61 -16.22 -14.69
C ALA A 21 19.33 -15.24 -13.53
N TRP A 22 18.92 -14.00 -13.85
CA TRP A 22 18.52 -13.01 -12.85
C TRP A 22 17.29 -13.44 -12.05
N ALA A 23 16.28 -14.02 -12.69
CA ALA A 23 15.06 -14.50 -12.05
C ALA A 23 15.37 -15.67 -11.09
N VAL A 24 16.19 -16.64 -11.53
CA VAL A 24 16.65 -17.75 -10.68
C VAL A 24 17.45 -17.25 -9.49
N GLN A 25 18.36 -16.30 -9.69
CA GLN A 25 19.14 -15.69 -8.60
C GLN A 25 18.23 -14.97 -7.60
N THR A 26 17.24 -14.23 -8.09
CA THR A 26 16.27 -13.52 -7.23
C THR A 26 15.43 -14.52 -6.44
N TRP A 27 14.94 -15.58 -7.08
CA TRP A 27 14.25 -16.67 -6.39
C TRP A 27 15.13 -17.33 -5.32
N TRP A 28 16.39 -17.61 -5.65
CA TRP A 28 17.33 -18.21 -4.71
C TRP A 28 17.52 -17.34 -3.47
N LEU A 29 17.81 -16.05 -3.66
CA LEU A 29 18.04 -15.11 -2.57
C LEU A 29 16.81 -14.88 -1.70
N HIS A 30 15.62 -14.81 -2.30
CA HIS A 30 14.44 -14.36 -1.59
C HIS A 30 13.51 -15.48 -1.17
N PHE A 31 13.36 -16.57 -1.94
CA PHE A 31 12.31 -17.58 -1.74
C PHE A 31 12.82 -18.99 -1.41
N SER A 32 14.03 -19.37 -1.84
CA SER A 32 14.51 -20.76 -1.70
C SER A 32 14.61 -21.26 -0.26
N THR A 33 14.89 -20.34 0.68
CA THR A 33 15.04 -20.64 2.11
C THR A 33 13.74 -20.47 2.88
N ARG A 34 12.67 -19.97 2.26
CA ARG A 34 11.38 -19.76 2.94
C ARG A 34 10.71 -21.11 3.16
N PRO A 35 10.42 -21.51 4.40
CA PRO A 35 9.60 -22.69 4.65
C PRO A 35 8.15 -22.43 4.21
N SER A 36 7.45 -23.48 3.78
CA SER A 36 5.99 -23.41 3.58
C SER A 36 5.30 -23.02 4.89
N ARG A 37 4.13 -22.39 4.81
CA ARG A 37 3.38 -22.01 6.02
C ARG A 37 3.02 -23.21 6.89
N SER A 38 2.78 -24.37 6.27
CA SER A 38 2.52 -25.64 6.95
C SER A 38 3.72 -26.17 7.76
N ASN A 39 4.95 -25.74 7.47
CA ASN A 39 6.13 -26.16 8.20
C ASN A 39 6.19 -25.50 9.58
N PRO A 40 6.32 -26.26 10.70
CA PRO A 40 6.44 -25.73 12.05
C PRO A 40 7.56 -24.69 12.27
N SER A 41 8.62 -24.70 11.45
CA SER A 41 9.69 -23.70 11.52
C SER A 41 9.37 -22.39 10.80
N SER A 42 8.26 -22.32 10.06
CA SER A 42 7.85 -21.10 9.39
C SER A 42 7.49 -20.02 10.40
N PRO A 43 7.99 -18.78 10.25
CA PRO A 43 7.55 -17.66 11.08
C PRO A 43 6.05 -17.38 10.92
N SER A 44 5.43 -17.95 9.89
CA SER A 44 4.00 -17.87 9.64
C SER A 44 3.24 -19.15 9.95
N ASN A 45 3.88 -20.15 10.54
CA ASN A 45 3.20 -21.34 11.02
C ASN A 45 2.24 -20.97 12.14
N GLY A 46 0.93 -21.00 11.86
CA GLY A 46 -0.11 -20.71 12.83
C GLY A 46 -1.01 -19.55 12.45
N ARG A 47 -1.42 -18.78 13.46
CA ARG A 47 -2.45 -17.73 13.32
C ARG A 47 -1.86 -16.44 12.75
N PRO A 48 -2.67 -15.66 12.03
CA PRO A 48 -2.27 -14.34 11.60
C PRO A 48 -1.88 -13.46 12.79
N PRO A 49 -1.06 -12.42 12.54
CA PRO A 49 -0.74 -11.38 13.50
C PRO A 49 -2.02 -10.91 14.20
N THR A 50 -2.12 -11.12 15.52
CA THR A 50 -3.17 -10.47 16.31
C THR A 50 -2.90 -8.98 16.31
N VAL A 51 -3.87 -8.18 15.85
CA VAL A 51 -3.84 -6.72 15.99
C VAL A 51 -3.77 -6.44 17.49
N ARG A 52 -2.57 -6.21 18.03
CA ARG A 52 -2.44 -5.74 19.40
C ARG A 52 -3.00 -4.33 19.40
N PRO A 53 -3.99 -3.99 20.26
CA PRO A 53 -4.25 -2.58 20.50
C PRO A 53 -2.90 -1.97 20.88
N PRO A 54 -2.48 -0.84 20.27
CA PRO A 54 -1.24 -0.21 20.65
C PRO A 54 -1.31 -0.08 22.16
N ALA A 55 -0.41 -0.78 22.88
CA ALA A 55 -0.24 -0.53 24.29
C ALA A 55 -0.04 0.98 24.33
N MET A 56 -0.99 1.73 24.92
CA MET A 56 -0.94 3.19 24.98
C MET A 56 0.48 3.50 25.41
N GLN A 57 1.32 3.89 24.45
CA GLN A 57 2.62 4.44 24.75
C GLN A 57 2.22 5.78 25.33
N ARG A 58 1.95 5.79 26.64
CA ARG A 58 1.86 7.00 27.42
C ARG A 58 3.20 7.66 27.21
N SER A 59 3.29 8.55 26.23
CA SER A 59 4.44 9.42 26.09
C SER A 59 4.61 10.09 27.45
N PRO A 60 5.74 9.88 28.14
CA PRO A 60 6.00 10.59 29.37
C PRO A 60 6.09 12.08 29.00
N GLY A 61 5.07 12.87 29.34
CA GLY A 61 5.09 14.32 29.11
C GLY A 61 3.90 14.95 28.38
N CYS A 62 2.83 14.21 28.05
CA CYS A 62 1.59 14.87 27.64
C CYS A 62 0.72 15.16 28.89
N PRO A 63 0.55 16.42 29.31
CA PRO A 63 -0.35 16.74 30.42
C PRO A 63 -1.79 16.46 29.95
N VAL A 64 -2.32 15.33 30.38
CA VAL A 64 -3.73 15.02 30.26
C VAL A 64 -4.47 15.97 31.21
N LEU A 65 -4.98 17.08 30.66
CA LEU A 65 -6.06 17.82 31.28
C LEU A 65 -7.33 16.98 31.15
N LEU A 66 -7.55 16.08 32.11
CA LEU A 66 -8.86 15.52 32.46
C LEU A 66 -8.74 14.85 33.83
N GLY A 67 -9.68 15.23 34.71
CA GLY A 67 -9.65 15.02 36.14
C GLY A 67 -9.57 13.58 36.63
N GLN A 68 -9.12 13.48 37.88
CA GLN A 68 -9.11 12.34 38.81
C GLN A 68 -10.38 11.46 38.67
N GLU A 69 -10.30 10.14 38.78
CA GLU A 69 -10.20 9.45 40.08
C GLU A 69 -9.28 8.23 40.11
N THR A 70 -8.67 8.07 41.28
CA THR A 70 -7.73 7.05 41.73
C THR A 70 -8.40 5.69 41.98
N LEU A 71 -7.77 4.60 41.53
CA LEU A 71 -7.86 3.29 42.20
C LEU A 71 -6.59 2.48 41.95
N GLY A 72 -5.95 2.09 43.05
CA GLY A 72 -4.64 1.46 43.08
C GLY A 72 -4.66 0.00 42.66
N SER A 73 -3.55 -0.43 42.04
CA SER A 73 -3.20 -1.83 41.87
C SER A 73 -1.69 -1.96 41.77
N LYS A 74 -1.07 -2.48 42.84
CA LYS A 74 0.31 -2.97 42.87
C LYS A 74 0.29 -4.42 42.36
N GLY A 75 0.85 -4.65 41.18
CA GLY A 75 1.05 -5.98 40.62
C GLY A 75 2.00 -5.91 39.44
N SER A 76 3.31 -5.90 39.71
CA SER A 76 4.34 -5.98 38.67
C SER A 76 4.42 -7.41 38.13
N CYS A 77 3.75 -7.68 37.01
CA CYS A 77 4.05 -8.84 36.19
C CYS A 77 5.43 -8.64 35.52
N PRO A 78 6.33 -9.64 35.53
CA PRO A 78 7.56 -9.57 34.79
C PRO A 78 7.24 -9.67 33.29
N VAL A 79 7.41 -8.56 32.57
CA VAL A 79 7.37 -8.54 31.10
C VAL A 79 8.62 -9.25 30.60
N THR A 80 8.51 -10.56 30.43
CA THR A 80 9.48 -11.36 29.67
C THR A 80 9.51 -10.83 28.24
N GLY A 81 10.72 -10.64 27.71
CA GLY A 81 11.02 -9.86 26.50
C GLY A 81 10.02 -10.05 25.36
N ALA A 82 9.15 -9.06 25.18
CA ALA A 82 8.26 -9.00 24.05
C ALA A 82 9.11 -8.80 22.79
N GLN A 83 9.38 -9.88 22.05
CA GLN A 83 9.84 -9.77 20.67
C GLN A 83 8.87 -8.84 19.94
N SER A 84 9.39 -7.69 19.50
CA SER A 84 8.60 -6.69 18.79
C SER A 84 8.05 -7.34 17.53
N PHE A 85 6.74 -7.45 17.49
CA PHE A 85 5.96 -7.98 16.39
C PHE A 85 6.23 -7.18 15.11
N MET A 86 6.92 -7.78 14.15
CA MET A 86 7.21 -7.17 12.85
C MET A 86 6.29 -7.79 11.81
N MET A 87 5.52 -6.96 11.10
CA MET A 87 4.74 -7.44 9.97
C MET A 87 5.71 -7.88 8.86
N ASP A 88 5.70 -9.16 8.50
CA ASP A 88 6.63 -9.70 7.51
C ASP A 88 5.97 -9.77 6.11
N MET A 89 6.49 -9.01 5.15
CA MET A 89 6.06 -9.08 3.75
C MET A 89 6.64 -10.29 2.99
N ASN A 90 7.58 -11.02 3.59
CA ASN A 90 8.46 -11.98 2.92
C ASN A 90 8.34 -13.41 3.46
N HIS A 91 7.18 -13.80 3.97
CA HIS A 91 7.00 -15.12 4.57
C HIS A 91 6.33 -16.16 3.66
N VAL A 92 5.75 -15.76 2.53
CA VAL A 92 5.10 -16.69 1.60
C VAL A 92 6.15 -17.37 0.72
N HIS A 93 6.16 -18.70 0.74
CA HIS A 93 7.02 -19.51 -0.12
C HIS A 93 6.45 -19.60 -1.54
N LEU A 94 7.33 -19.51 -2.54
CA LEU A 94 7.04 -19.83 -3.93
C LEU A 94 8.07 -20.85 -4.42
N THR A 95 7.62 -21.88 -5.12
CA THR A 95 8.54 -22.76 -5.84
C THR A 95 9.22 -21.99 -6.98
N LEU A 96 10.36 -22.48 -7.47
CA LEU A 96 11.06 -21.85 -8.58
C LEU A 96 10.14 -21.67 -9.79
N TRP A 97 9.33 -22.69 -10.11
CA TRP A 97 8.42 -22.64 -11.25
C TRP A 97 7.27 -21.65 -11.06
N GLN A 98 6.69 -21.58 -9.86
CA GLN A 98 5.68 -20.56 -9.54
C GLN A 98 6.24 -19.15 -9.70
N TYR A 99 7.45 -18.92 -9.19
CA TYR A 99 8.11 -17.62 -9.32
C TYR A 99 8.45 -17.28 -10.78
N LEU A 100 9.05 -18.20 -11.54
CA LEU A 100 9.39 -17.95 -12.95
C LEU A 100 8.15 -17.66 -13.79
N TRP A 101 7.06 -18.40 -13.56
CA TRP A 101 5.78 -18.16 -14.23
C TRP A 101 5.25 -16.75 -13.90
N ALA A 102 5.18 -16.40 -12.62
CA ALA A 102 4.68 -15.09 -12.18
C ALA A 102 5.57 -13.95 -12.70
N ALA A 103 6.89 -14.10 -12.62
CA ALA A 103 7.84 -13.12 -13.11
C ALA A 103 7.69 -12.90 -14.62
N HIS A 104 7.49 -13.96 -15.39
CA HIS A 104 7.24 -13.84 -16.83
C HIS A 104 5.91 -13.11 -17.11
N CYS A 105 4.82 -13.57 -16.49
CA CYS A 105 3.47 -13.09 -16.77
C CYS A 105 3.18 -11.69 -16.22
N ILE A 106 3.88 -11.26 -15.17
CA ILE A 106 3.61 -10.00 -14.46
C ILE A 106 4.72 -8.98 -14.71
N ALA A 107 6.00 -9.36 -14.57
CA ALA A 107 7.08 -8.37 -14.61
C ALA A 107 7.25 -7.73 -15.99
N LEU A 108 7.02 -8.47 -17.08
CA LEU A 108 7.11 -7.91 -18.44
C LEU A 108 5.99 -6.89 -18.72
N PRO A 109 4.70 -7.19 -18.48
CA PRO A 109 3.65 -6.17 -18.52
C PRO A 109 3.86 -5.00 -17.56
N ALA A 110 4.34 -5.28 -16.33
CA ALA A 110 4.64 -4.22 -15.36
C ALA A 110 5.79 -3.32 -15.84
N PHE A 111 6.78 -3.86 -16.54
CA PHE A 111 7.83 -3.05 -17.15
C PHE A 111 7.28 -2.06 -18.18
N ALA A 112 6.27 -2.45 -18.97
CA ALA A 112 5.60 -1.53 -19.89
C ALA A 112 4.91 -0.38 -19.13
N LEU A 113 4.27 -0.67 -17.98
CA LEU A 113 3.72 0.35 -17.10
C LEU A 113 4.82 1.32 -16.64
N VAL A 114 5.94 0.81 -16.13
CA VAL A 114 7.09 1.63 -15.68
C VAL A 114 7.63 2.52 -16.79
N VAL A 115 7.81 1.99 -18.01
CA VAL A 115 8.28 2.78 -19.16
C VAL A 115 7.29 3.89 -19.49
N SER A 116 5.99 3.58 -19.57
CA SER A 116 4.95 4.56 -19.88
C SER A 116 4.85 5.66 -18.82
N GLY A 117 4.88 5.29 -17.54
CA GLY A 117 4.88 6.22 -16.41
C GLY A 117 6.12 7.10 -16.38
N TRP A 118 7.29 6.54 -16.69
CA TRP A 118 8.51 7.33 -16.78
C TRP A 118 8.46 8.35 -17.91
N CYS A 119 7.95 7.95 -19.09
CA CYS A 119 7.72 8.86 -20.20
C CYS A 119 6.76 9.99 -19.80
N GLN A 120 5.70 9.69 -19.05
CA GLN A 120 4.77 10.71 -18.54
C GLN A 120 5.47 11.70 -17.61
N ILE A 121 6.33 11.24 -16.70
CA ILE A 121 7.13 12.10 -15.81
C ILE A 121 8.10 12.98 -16.61
N GLN A 122 8.77 12.45 -17.63
CA GLN A 122 9.66 13.26 -18.47
C GLN A 122 8.87 14.32 -19.26
N LEU A 123 7.70 13.95 -19.77
CA LEU A 123 6.82 14.88 -20.46
C LEU A 123 6.31 15.98 -19.53
N SER A 124 5.89 15.66 -18.30
CA SER A 124 5.44 16.68 -17.35
C SER A 124 6.56 17.66 -16.99
N ARG A 125 7.80 17.18 -16.82
CA ARG A 125 8.98 18.03 -16.62
C ARG A 125 9.26 18.94 -17.81
N LEU A 126 9.17 18.41 -19.03
CA LEU A 126 9.35 19.20 -20.24
C LEU A 126 8.27 20.28 -20.37
N LEU A 127 7.01 19.93 -20.12
CA LEU A 127 5.89 20.88 -20.14
C LEU A 127 6.05 21.96 -19.07
N SER A 128 6.47 21.58 -17.85
CA SER A 128 6.77 22.54 -16.78
C SER A 128 7.92 23.47 -17.16
N PHE A 129 9.01 22.93 -17.71
CA PHE A 129 10.14 23.73 -18.20
C PHE A 129 9.73 24.72 -19.29
N CYS A 130 8.81 24.33 -20.17
CA CYS A 130 8.26 25.20 -21.22
C CYS A 130 7.15 26.16 -20.73
N GLY A 131 6.77 26.13 -19.45
CA GLY A 131 5.65 26.92 -18.91
C GLY A 131 4.27 26.51 -19.44
N LEU A 132 4.15 25.28 -19.95
CA LEU A 132 2.92 24.71 -20.51
C LEU A 132 2.15 23.86 -19.49
N LEU A 133 2.81 23.38 -18.43
CA LEU A 133 2.13 22.71 -17.33
C LEU A 133 1.52 23.77 -16.40
N PRO A 134 0.17 23.82 -16.23
CA PRO A 134 -0.45 24.80 -15.35
C PRO A 134 0.04 24.65 -13.91
N GLU A 135 0.15 25.77 -13.20
CA GLU A 135 0.43 25.76 -11.77
C GLU A 135 -0.70 25.06 -10.99
N ALA A 136 -0.33 24.38 -9.91
CA ALA A 136 -1.28 23.73 -9.02
C ALA A 136 -2.05 24.77 -8.21
N SER A 137 -3.30 25.05 -8.58
CA SER A 137 -4.18 25.92 -7.80
C SER A 137 -4.41 25.36 -6.40
N GLU A 138 -4.36 26.20 -5.36
CA GLU A 138 -4.57 25.79 -3.97
C GLU A 138 -5.88 25.02 -3.77
N GLU A 139 -6.97 25.47 -4.38
CA GLU A 139 -8.28 24.79 -4.31
C GLU A 139 -8.21 23.32 -4.75
N LYS A 140 -7.58 23.05 -5.90
CA LYS A 140 -7.40 21.67 -6.39
C LYS A 140 -6.54 20.83 -5.45
N VAL A 141 -5.50 21.43 -4.86
CA VAL A 141 -4.61 20.72 -3.92
C VAL A 141 -5.33 20.41 -2.60
N ARG A 142 -6.11 21.35 -2.05
CA ARG A 142 -6.96 21.12 -0.87
C ARG A 142 -7.94 19.99 -1.11
N ARG A 143 -8.63 20.00 -2.27
CA ARG A 143 -9.57 18.95 -2.66
C ARG A 143 -8.88 17.60 -2.84
N MET A 144 -7.71 17.57 -3.47
CA MET A 144 -6.89 16.35 -3.59
C MET A 144 -6.55 15.79 -2.21
N ILE A 145 -6.08 16.63 -1.27
CA ILE A 145 -5.75 16.20 0.09
C ILE A 145 -6.98 15.67 0.81
N TYR A 146 -8.11 16.38 0.75
CA TYR A 146 -9.35 15.97 1.39
C TYR A 146 -9.77 14.57 0.95
N HIS A 147 -9.86 14.33 -0.36
CA HIS A 147 -10.25 13.02 -0.89
C HIS A 147 -9.16 11.96 -0.67
N LEU A 148 -7.88 12.30 -0.73
CA LEU A 148 -6.80 11.35 -0.44
C LEU A 148 -6.90 10.80 1.00
N VAL A 149 -7.23 11.66 1.97
CA VAL A 149 -7.32 11.25 3.38
C VAL A 149 -8.65 10.58 3.70
N LEU A 150 -9.77 11.08 3.16
CA LEU A 150 -11.12 10.61 3.49
C LEU A 150 -11.69 9.55 2.54
N GLU A 151 -11.31 9.53 1.27
CA GLU A 151 -11.79 8.56 0.27
C GLU A 151 -10.71 7.53 -0.06
N ASN A 152 -9.77 7.29 0.85
CA ASN A 152 -8.83 6.19 0.77
C ASN A 152 -8.90 5.29 2.02
N LEU A 153 -7.76 4.82 2.56
CA LEU A 153 -7.73 3.89 3.71
C LEU A 153 -8.25 4.48 5.02
N CYS A 154 -8.29 5.81 5.14
CA CYS A 154 -8.75 6.53 6.33
C CYS A 154 -8.11 6.03 7.61
N THR A 155 -6.80 5.80 7.56
CA THR A 155 -6.06 5.37 8.74
C THR A 155 -5.80 6.56 9.67
N GLY A 156 -5.62 6.29 10.96
CA GLY A 156 -5.22 7.32 11.93
C GLY A 156 -6.34 8.24 12.43
N VAL A 157 -7.62 7.92 12.22
CA VAL A 157 -8.73 8.73 12.77
C VAL A 157 -8.65 8.78 14.30
N ALA A 158 -8.34 9.95 14.84
CA ALA A 158 -8.18 10.16 16.27
C ALA A 158 -9.42 10.78 16.92
N ARG A 159 -10.13 11.66 16.20
CA ARG A 159 -11.32 12.35 16.69
C ARG A 159 -12.23 12.75 15.52
N VAL A 160 -13.53 12.69 15.75
CA VAL A 160 -14.55 13.37 14.93
C VAL A 160 -15.31 14.27 15.92
N ASP A 161 -15.30 15.57 15.67
CA ASP A 161 -15.94 16.58 16.51
C ASP A 161 -17.22 17.09 15.86
N ASP A 162 -18.35 17.01 16.58
CA ASP A 162 -19.68 17.31 16.06
C ASP A 162 -20.16 18.73 16.43
N THR A 163 -19.38 19.52 17.18
CA THR A 163 -19.92 20.75 17.80
C THR A 163 -19.99 21.95 16.87
N GLU A 164 -19.05 22.13 15.91
CA GLU A 164 -19.06 23.21 14.91
C GLU A 164 -18.28 22.80 13.64
N GLY A 165 -18.98 22.60 12.50
CA GLY A 165 -18.37 22.31 11.18
C GLY A 165 -17.68 20.96 11.07
N ARG A 166 -18.40 19.88 11.44
CA ARG A 166 -17.93 18.49 11.69
C ARG A 166 -16.47 18.26 11.29
N VAL A 167 -15.55 18.31 12.26
CA VAL A 167 -14.12 18.23 11.98
C VAL A 167 -13.58 16.82 12.28
N ALA A 168 -13.02 16.17 11.28
CA ALA A 168 -12.23 14.95 11.45
C ALA A 168 -10.76 15.29 11.70
N THR A 169 -10.18 14.72 12.75
CA THR A 169 -8.74 14.81 13.04
C THR A 169 -8.08 13.46 12.85
N PHE A 170 -7.07 13.42 11.98
CA PHE A 170 -6.23 12.26 11.70
C PHE A 170 -4.85 12.45 12.34
N VAL A 171 -4.32 11.40 12.94
CA VAL A 171 -3.01 11.40 13.61
C VAL A 171 -2.22 10.18 13.16
N TYR A 172 -1.07 10.46 12.56
CA TYR A 172 -0.10 9.44 12.13
C TYR A 172 1.11 9.51 13.06
N SER A 173 1.29 8.46 13.87
CA SER A 173 2.34 8.41 14.90
C SER A 173 2.83 6.97 15.12
N PRO A 174 4.15 6.72 15.00
CA PRO A 174 5.17 7.63 14.49
C PRO A 174 5.03 7.85 12.97
N PHE A 175 5.73 8.84 12.42
CA PHE A 175 5.67 9.21 11.00
C PHE A 175 7.05 9.03 10.32
N PRO A 176 7.34 7.84 9.74
CA PRO A 176 8.58 7.61 9.01
C PRO A 176 8.57 8.31 7.65
N MET A 177 9.63 9.06 7.37
CA MET A 177 9.81 9.81 6.13
C MET A 177 11.29 9.93 5.79
N TYR A 178 11.60 10.67 4.73
CA TYR A 178 12.97 11.07 4.43
C TYR A 178 13.00 12.47 3.83
N VAL A 179 14.15 13.14 3.99
CA VAL A 179 14.35 14.53 3.59
C VAL A 179 15.63 14.72 2.79
N ASP A 180 15.65 15.72 1.93
CA ASP A 180 16.86 16.21 1.28
C ASP A 180 17.67 17.06 2.27
N CYS A 181 18.94 16.69 2.44
CA CYS A 181 19.92 17.41 3.25
C CYS A 181 20.76 18.37 2.38
N ASP A 182 21.42 19.35 3.01
CA ASP A 182 22.25 20.33 2.31
C ASP A 182 23.47 19.69 1.59
N ASP A 183 23.92 18.52 2.04
CA ASP A 183 25.01 17.76 1.43
C ASP A 183 24.57 16.89 0.24
N SER A 184 23.38 17.18 -0.32
CA SER A 184 22.76 16.42 -1.42
C SER A 184 22.53 14.94 -1.09
N LYS A 185 22.44 14.59 0.20
CA LYS A 185 22.03 13.26 0.64
C LYS A 185 20.54 13.24 0.96
N VAL A 186 19.97 12.05 0.86
CA VAL A 186 18.61 11.77 1.33
C VAL A 186 18.72 11.04 2.66
N ARG A 187 18.11 11.58 3.71
CA ARG A 187 18.17 11.00 5.06
C ARG A 187 16.81 10.50 5.51
N PHE A 188 16.76 9.25 5.95
CA PHE A 188 15.62 8.69 6.65
C PHE A 188 15.45 9.31 8.04
N GLU A 189 14.21 9.66 8.39
CA GLU A 189 13.85 10.25 9.68
C GLU A 189 12.50 9.70 10.16
N VAL A 190 12.31 9.67 11.47
CA VAL A 190 11.03 9.31 12.09
C VAL A 190 10.54 10.52 12.88
N ARG A 191 9.52 11.20 12.36
CA ARG A 191 8.85 12.32 13.04
C ARG A 191 7.89 11.77 14.09
N LYS A 192 7.63 12.56 15.14
CA LYS A 192 6.84 12.08 16.28
C LYS A 192 5.38 11.92 15.88
N ARG A 193 4.82 12.94 15.20
CA ARG A 193 3.43 12.92 14.78
C ARG A 193 3.17 13.85 13.59
N MET A 194 2.28 13.41 12.70
CA MET A 194 1.59 14.26 11.74
C MET A 194 0.12 14.33 12.13
N VAL A 195 -0.45 15.54 12.16
CA VAL A 195 -1.86 15.79 12.48
C VAL A 195 -2.53 16.47 11.29
N VAL A 196 -3.68 15.97 10.87
CA VAL A 196 -4.47 16.53 9.76
C VAL A 196 -5.88 16.81 10.23
N LYS A 197 -6.44 17.95 9.82
CA LYS A 197 -7.83 18.32 10.12
C LYS A 197 -8.58 18.54 8.82
N LEU A 198 -9.74 17.90 8.69
CA LEU A 198 -10.66 18.05 7.57
C LEU A 198 -12.01 18.54 8.07
N ASN A 199 -12.65 19.44 7.33
CA ASN A 199 -14.06 19.78 7.54
C ASN A 199 -14.92 18.84 6.69
N LEU A 200 -15.73 18.02 7.36
CA LEU A 200 -16.56 17.00 6.73
C LEU A 200 -17.84 17.57 6.11
N ASP A 201 -18.28 18.76 6.52
CA ASP A 201 -19.47 19.42 6.00
C ASP A 201 -19.17 20.21 4.71
N THR A 202 -18.01 20.87 4.65
CA THR A 202 -17.59 21.67 3.49
C THR A 202 -16.66 20.94 2.53
N GLU A 203 -16.37 19.67 2.81
CA GLU A 203 -15.42 18.84 2.06
C GLU A 203 -14.04 19.49 1.87
N ASP A 204 -13.51 20.12 2.92
CA ASP A 204 -12.31 20.95 2.80
C ASP A 204 -11.16 20.50 3.73
N PHE A 205 -9.93 20.67 3.23
CA PHE A 205 -8.71 20.49 4.01
C PHE A 205 -8.46 21.72 4.86
N LEU A 206 -8.46 21.59 6.19
CA LEU A 206 -8.26 22.74 7.08
C LEU A 206 -6.78 23.01 7.30
N THR A 207 -6.07 22.07 7.94
CA THR A 207 -4.66 22.23 8.31
C THR A 207 -3.94 20.87 8.36
N ALA A 208 -2.62 20.92 8.21
CA ALA A 208 -1.73 19.83 8.58
C ALA A 208 -0.59 20.37 9.45
N GLU A 209 -0.20 19.60 10.45
CA GLU A 209 0.89 19.92 11.37
C GLU A 209 1.87 18.74 11.45
N LEU A 210 3.17 19.02 11.41
CA LEU A 210 4.23 18.03 11.63
C LEU A 210 4.99 18.41 12.90
N ASP A 211 4.91 17.56 13.92
CA ASP A 211 5.49 17.82 15.25
C ASP A 211 5.04 19.14 15.90
N GLY A 212 3.85 19.64 15.54
CA GLY A 212 3.27 20.89 16.04
C GLY A 212 3.56 22.13 15.18
N GLU A 213 4.33 21.98 14.10
CA GLU A 213 4.56 23.05 13.12
C GLU A 213 3.55 22.94 11.99
N THR A 214 2.85 24.04 11.68
CA THR A 214 1.91 24.09 10.55
C THR A 214 2.66 23.97 9.23
N LEU A 215 2.21 23.05 8.37
CA LEU A 215 2.80 22.81 7.06
C LEU A 215 2.23 23.76 6.01
N ALA A 216 3.07 24.13 5.04
CA ALA A 216 2.58 24.68 3.77
C ALA A 216 1.72 23.65 3.04
N LEU A 217 0.74 24.11 2.26
CA LEU A 217 -0.23 23.25 1.57
C LEU A 217 0.45 22.20 0.66
N MET A 218 1.48 22.61 -0.10
CA MET A 218 2.20 21.72 -1.01
C MET A 218 3.03 20.66 -0.27
N ASP A 219 3.60 21.02 0.89
CA ASP A 219 4.31 20.08 1.75
C ASP A 219 3.36 19.07 2.37
N ALA A 220 2.18 19.53 2.83
CA ALA A 220 1.12 18.65 3.32
C ALA A 220 0.66 17.64 2.27
N ALA A 221 0.43 18.08 1.02
CA ALA A 221 0.06 17.20 -0.09
C ALA A 221 1.11 16.09 -0.31
N VAL A 222 2.38 16.48 -0.37
CA VAL A 222 3.49 15.55 -0.61
C VAL A 222 3.65 14.54 0.54
N LEU A 223 3.61 15.01 1.79
CA LEU A 223 3.75 14.16 2.97
C LEU A 223 2.57 13.21 3.16
N LEU A 224 1.34 13.65 2.90
CA LEU A 224 0.16 12.78 2.99
C LEU A 224 0.14 11.73 1.91
N THR A 225 0.52 12.10 0.68
CA THR A 225 0.62 11.12 -0.41
C THR A 225 1.69 10.08 -0.12
N HIS A 226 2.83 10.49 0.47
CA HIS A 226 3.86 9.56 0.96
C HIS A 226 3.35 8.66 2.09
N CYS A 227 2.57 9.20 3.02
CA CYS A 227 2.01 8.43 4.12
C CYS A 227 1.12 7.30 3.59
N GLU A 228 0.21 7.62 2.68
CA GLU A 228 -0.66 6.61 2.10
C GLU A 228 0.14 5.61 1.26
N SER A 229 1.00 6.07 0.33
CA SER A 229 1.69 5.16 -0.61
C SER A 229 2.81 4.32 0.00
N ASN A 230 3.55 4.83 0.98
CA ASN A 230 4.74 4.15 1.52
C ASN A 230 4.59 3.69 2.97
N VAL A 231 3.78 4.38 3.79
CA VAL A 231 3.67 4.05 5.22
C VAL A 231 2.49 3.13 5.49
N ASN A 232 1.30 3.44 4.98
CA ASN A 232 0.10 2.67 5.25
C ASN A 232 -0.07 1.51 4.28
N HIS A 233 0.15 1.76 2.99
CA HIS A 233 -0.03 0.79 1.93
C HIS A 233 0.84 -0.48 2.10
N GLY A 234 2.13 -0.32 2.45
CA GLY A 234 3.03 -1.45 2.74
C GLY A 234 2.52 -2.38 3.85
N LYS A 235 1.85 -1.83 4.87
CA LYS A 235 1.24 -2.64 5.95
C LYS A 235 0.12 -3.51 5.41
N MET A 236 -0.67 -3.01 4.47
CA MET A 236 -1.75 -3.77 3.86
C MET A 236 -1.23 -4.98 3.10
N HIS A 237 -0.17 -4.83 2.31
CA HIS A 237 0.47 -5.97 1.64
C HIS A 237 0.96 -7.02 2.64
N ALA A 238 1.57 -6.59 3.75
CA ALA A 238 2.03 -7.49 4.80
C ALA A 238 0.88 -8.28 5.43
N TYR A 239 -0.28 -7.64 5.66
CA TYR A 239 -1.49 -8.32 6.10
C TYR A 239 -2.05 -9.25 5.03
N ALA A 240 -2.13 -8.81 3.78
CA ALA A 240 -2.69 -9.56 2.66
C ALA A 240 -2.01 -10.91 2.44
N ASN A 241 -0.72 -11.01 2.72
CA ASN A 241 0.01 -12.28 2.67
C ASN A 241 -0.61 -13.37 3.56
N TRP A 242 -1.29 -13.02 4.65
CA TRP A 242 -2.01 -13.97 5.52
C TRP A 242 -3.34 -14.45 4.94
N GLY A 243 -3.79 -13.84 3.85
CA GLY A 243 -5.00 -14.19 3.10
C GLY A 243 -4.72 -15.11 1.90
N ILE A 244 -3.49 -15.59 1.74
CA ILE A 244 -3.07 -16.46 0.65
C ILE A 244 -2.19 -17.60 1.15
N ASP A 245 -2.19 -18.71 0.43
CA ASP A 245 -1.21 -19.79 0.58
C ASP A 245 -1.16 -20.59 -0.74
N PRO A 246 -0.12 -20.39 -1.56
CA PRO A 246 -0.01 -21.06 -2.86
C PRO A 246 0.32 -22.55 -2.73
N ALA A 247 0.70 -23.06 -1.55
CA ALA A 247 1.04 -24.47 -1.37
C ALA A 247 -0.17 -25.34 -0.97
N ASP A 248 -1.19 -24.75 -0.33
CA ASP A 248 -2.30 -25.48 0.31
C ASP A 248 -3.68 -25.14 -0.29
N SER A 249 -3.73 -24.49 -1.46
CA SER A 249 -5.01 -24.18 -2.12
C SER A 249 -5.50 -25.36 -2.96
N THR A 250 -6.75 -25.77 -2.76
CA THR A 250 -7.43 -26.82 -3.53
C THR A 250 -7.93 -26.33 -4.89
N SER A 251 -8.17 -25.02 -5.01
CA SER A 251 -8.58 -24.36 -6.26
C SER A 251 -7.36 -23.90 -7.08
N PRO A 252 -7.17 -24.40 -8.32
CA PRO A 252 -6.08 -23.94 -9.19
C PRO A 252 -6.12 -22.43 -9.47
N TYR A 253 -7.32 -21.85 -9.52
CA TYR A 253 -7.50 -20.41 -9.69
C TYR A 253 -6.99 -19.63 -8.48
N LEU A 254 -7.40 -20.02 -7.26
CA LEU A 254 -6.94 -19.35 -6.02
C LEU A 254 -5.43 -19.55 -5.78
N GLN A 255 -4.90 -20.72 -6.14
CA GLN A 255 -3.46 -20.96 -6.13
C GLN A 255 -2.72 -19.97 -7.03
N LYS A 256 -3.18 -19.82 -8.28
CA LYS A 256 -2.61 -18.87 -9.25
C LYS A 256 -2.65 -17.43 -8.73
N MET A 257 -3.79 -16.99 -8.20
CA MET A 257 -3.94 -15.65 -7.60
C MET A 257 -3.05 -15.45 -6.37
N SER A 258 -2.85 -16.50 -5.56
CA SER A 258 -1.92 -16.48 -4.42
C SER A 258 -0.47 -16.29 -4.87
N VAL A 259 -0.05 -16.96 -5.95
CA VAL A 259 1.29 -16.81 -6.54
C VAL A 259 1.51 -15.38 -7.05
N VAL A 260 0.50 -14.82 -7.74
CA VAL A 260 0.55 -13.43 -8.25
C VAL A 260 0.73 -12.45 -7.09
N THR A 261 -0.12 -12.52 -6.06
CA THR A 261 -0.04 -11.64 -4.88
C THR A 261 1.33 -11.73 -4.19
N ALA A 262 1.84 -12.94 -3.95
CA ALA A 262 3.14 -13.13 -3.29
C ALA A 262 4.31 -12.55 -4.10
N CYS A 263 4.27 -12.72 -5.43
CA CYS A 263 5.28 -12.20 -6.35
C CYS A 263 5.21 -10.66 -6.44
N TYR A 264 4.01 -10.09 -6.54
CA TYR A 264 3.84 -8.64 -6.64
C TYR A 264 4.21 -7.91 -5.35
N ASN A 265 3.84 -8.46 -4.19
CA ASN A 265 4.26 -7.95 -2.88
C ASN A 265 5.79 -7.91 -2.76
N HIS A 266 6.48 -8.93 -3.28
CA HIS A 266 7.94 -8.94 -3.33
C HIS A 266 8.47 -7.80 -4.20
N TYR A 267 7.89 -7.54 -5.38
CA TYR A 267 8.31 -6.42 -6.23
C TYR A 267 8.11 -5.05 -5.57
N GLY A 268 6.97 -4.82 -4.91
CA GLY A 268 6.74 -3.59 -4.16
C GLY A 268 7.81 -3.38 -3.08
N PHE A 269 8.15 -4.44 -2.33
CA PHE A 269 9.12 -4.33 -1.24
C PHE A 269 10.57 -4.22 -1.69
N THR A 270 11.00 -4.98 -2.71
CA THR A 270 12.42 -5.04 -3.11
C THR A 270 12.77 -4.25 -4.36
N ASN A 271 11.85 -4.15 -5.33
CA ASN A 271 12.14 -3.53 -6.62
C ASN A 271 11.84 -2.04 -6.61
N PHE A 272 10.78 -1.60 -5.92
CA PHE A 272 10.45 -0.18 -5.85
C PHE A 272 11.57 0.67 -5.22
N PRO A 273 12.23 0.27 -4.10
CA PRO A 273 13.42 0.98 -3.61
C PRO A 273 14.53 1.10 -4.66
N ARG A 274 14.80 0.02 -5.43
CA ARG A 274 15.81 0.06 -6.50
C ARG A 274 15.42 1.01 -7.63
N MET A 275 14.14 1.05 -7.99
CA MET A 275 13.62 2.01 -8.96
C MET A 275 13.82 3.45 -8.48
N ALA A 276 13.50 3.74 -7.21
CA ALA A 276 13.73 5.06 -6.62
C ALA A 276 15.21 5.46 -6.67
N SER A 277 16.13 4.55 -6.33
CA SER A 277 17.58 4.76 -6.47
C SER A 277 18.01 5.11 -7.90
N ASN A 278 17.49 4.37 -8.88
CA ASN A 278 17.93 4.49 -10.28
C ASN A 278 17.29 5.67 -11.01
N MET A 279 16.06 6.05 -10.66
CA MET A 279 15.24 6.98 -11.44
C MET A 279 15.04 8.34 -10.75
N VAL A 280 15.21 8.42 -9.43
CA VAL A 280 15.00 9.67 -8.68
C VAL A 280 16.30 10.19 -8.09
N HIS A 281 16.92 9.43 -7.19
CA HIS A 281 18.14 9.80 -6.51
C HIS A 281 18.80 8.55 -5.92
N LYS A 282 20.13 8.40 -6.03
CA LYS A 282 20.84 7.18 -5.58
C LYS A 282 20.52 6.77 -4.13
N ASP A 283 20.35 7.76 -3.24
CA ASP A 283 20.07 7.55 -1.81
C ASP A 283 18.57 7.40 -1.50
N ALA A 284 17.68 7.62 -2.49
CA ALA A 284 16.23 7.46 -2.30
C ALA A 284 15.84 6.00 -2.02
N GLY A 285 16.46 5.03 -2.69
CA GLY A 285 16.13 3.61 -2.47
C GLY A 285 16.35 3.15 -1.03
N PRO A 286 17.56 3.29 -0.46
CA PRO A 286 17.79 2.97 0.95
C PRO A 286 16.85 3.70 1.92
N ALA A 287 16.51 4.97 1.62
CA ALA A 287 15.58 5.74 2.45
C ALA A 287 14.14 5.21 2.36
N VAL A 288 13.66 4.83 1.17
CA VAL A 288 12.35 4.19 0.97
C VAL A 288 12.31 2.84 1.68
N GLU A 289 13.34 2.02 1.54
CA GLU A 289 13.44 0.74 2.24
C GLU A 289 13.37 0.92 3.76
N ALA A 290 14.08 1.91 4.31
CA ALA A 290 14.01 2.24 5.74
C ALA A 290 12.60 2.67 6.18
N VAL A 291 11.89 3.47 5.37
CA VAL A 291 10.48 3.82 5.64
C VAL A 291 9.60 2.57 5.64
N LEU A 292 9.73 1.70 4.64
CA LEU A 292 8.95 0.47 4.56
C LEU A 292 9.19 -0.40 5.80
N VAL A 293 10.44 -0.64 6.18
CA VAL A 293 10.80 -1.43 7.36
C VAL A 293 10.24 -0.81 8.63
N GLU A 294 10.40 0.50 8.83
CA GLU A 294 9.87 1.17 10.02
C GLU A 294 8.34 1.15 10.05
N SER A 295 7.68 1.32 8.89
CA SER A 295 6.23 1.23 8.81
C SER A 295 5.74 -0.16 9.26
N LEU A 296 6.39 -1.23 8.82
CA LEU A 296 6.05 -2.61 9.18
C LEU A 296 6.29 -2.91 10.67
N ARG A 297 7.20 -2.18 11.31
CA ARG A 297 7.50 -2.27 12.75
C ARG A 297 6.45 -1.59 13.62
N THR A 298 5.85 -0.50 13.14
CA THR A 298 4.96 0.37 13.94
C THR A 298 3.53 -0.16 14.08
N GLY A 299 3.17 -1.19 13.33
CA GLY A 299 1.83 -1.79 13.35
C GLY A 299 0.76 -0.90 12.72
N VAL A 300 -0.51 -1.24 12.91
CA VAL A 300 -1.65 -0.51 12.35
C VAL A 300 -2.39 0.19 13.49
N ALA A 301 -2.77 1.45 13.27
CA ALA A 301 -3.52 2.24 14.24
C ALA A 301 -4.93 1.66 14.47
N GLU A 302 -5.54 2.01 15.59
CA GLU A 302 -6.91 1.56 15.88
C GLU A 302 -7.92 2.22 14.93
N HIS A 303 -8.84 1.43 14.36
CA HIS A 303 -9.83 1.88 13.38
C HIS A 303 -11.24 2.06 13.94
N ARG A 304 -11.42 2.14 15.27
CA ARG A 304 -12.76 2.19 15.90
C ARG A 304 -13.61 3.39 15.46
N LEU A 305 -12.98 4.49 15.04
CA LEU A 305 -13.66 5.71 14.62
C LEU A 305 -13.95 5.76 13.11
N VAL A 306 -13.40 4.84 12.30
CA VAL A 306 -13.61 4.83 10.84
C VAL A 306 -15.08 4.71 10.47
N ALA A 307 -15.87 3.98 11.26
CA ALA A 307 -17.31 3.86 11.04
C ALA A 307 -18.06 5.20 11.11
N LYS A 308 -17.54 6.18 11.87
CA LYS A 308 -18.13 7.54 11.93
C LYS A 308 -17.92 8.31 10.62
N LEU A 309 -16.89 7.98 9.85
CA LEU A 309 -16.60 8.64 8.58
C LEU A 309 -17.40 8.04 7.41
N ALA A 310 -18.07 6.91 7.61
CA ALA A 310 -18.81 6.21 6.55
C ALA A 310 -20.00 7.03 5.99
N GLU A 311 -20.51 8.03 6.72
CA GLU A 311 -21.53 8.93 6.17
C GLU A 311 -20.95 9.99 5.23
N HIS A 312 -19.63 10.21 5.30
CA HIS A 312 -18.90 11.22 4.53
C HIS A 312 -17.99 10.64 3.44
N SER A 313 -17.78 9.31 3.45
CA SER A 313 -17.02 8.62 2.42
C SER A 313 -17.84 7.51 1.79
N ARG A 314 -18.08 7.65 0.48
CA ARG A 314 -18.77 6.62 -0.31
C ARG A 314 -17.96 5.33 -0.31
N LEU A 315 -16.63 5.43 -0.40
CA LEU A 315 -15.74 4.28 -0.42
C LEU A 315 -15.74 3.53 0.91
N LEU A 316 -15.58 4.24 2.04
CA LEU A 316 -15.61 3.62 3.37
C LEU A 316 -16.93 2.92 3.63
N LYS A 317 -18.06 3.56 3.29
CA LYS A 317 -19.38 2.96 3.44
C LYS A 317 -19.48 1.64 2.70
N PHE A 318 -19.04 1.63 1.44
CA PHE A 318 -19.00 0.43 0.62
C PHE A 318 -18.13 -0.68 1.26
N MET A 319 -16.90 -0.36 1.67
CA MET A 319 -16.01 -1.33 2.30
C MET A 319 -16.53 -1.87 3.64
N ILE A 320 -17.23 -1.05 4.43
CA ILE A 320 -17.82 -1.52 5.69
C ILE A 320 -19.00 -2.45 5.41
N GLN A 321 -19.87 -2.10 4.46
CA GLN A 321 -21.07 -2.86 4.13
C GLN A 321 -20.74 -4.20 3.44
N LEU A 322 -19.73 -4.23 2.55
CA LEU A 322 -19.33 -5.44 1.82
C LEU A 322 -18.64 -6.49 2.71
N ARG A 323 -18.09 -6.09 3.85
CA ARG A 323 -17.33 -6.97 4.75
C ARG A 323 -18.15 -8.16 5.27
N VAL A 324 -19.42 -7.96 5.58
CA VAL A 324 -20.32 -9.02 6.07
C VAL A 324 -20.61 -10.08 4.99
N PRO A 325 -21.13 -9.72 3.79
CA PRO A 325 -21.36 -10.70 2.73
C PRO A 325 -20.06 -11.35 2.25
N PHE A 326 -18.93 -10.64 2.27
CA PHE A 326 -17.62 -11.25 1.99
C PHE A 326 -17.29 -12.39 2.95
N ARG A 327 -17.45 -12.16 4.26
CA ARG A 327 -17.21 -13.20 5.27
C ARG A 327 -18.16 -14.38 5.13
N GLN A 328 -19.42 -14.12 4.81
CA GLN A 328 -20.41 -15.17 4.57
C GLN A 328 -20.00 -16.04 3.36
N ALA A 329 -19.64 -15.42 2.24
CA ALA A 329 -19.16 -16.13 1.05
C ALA A 329 -17.87 -16.92 1.33
N PHE A 330 -16.93 -16.34 2.08
CA PHE A 330 -15.68 -17.01 2.45
C PHE A 330 -15.93 -18.25 3.31
N ASN A 331 -16.83 -18.17 4.30
CA ASN A 331 -17.17 -19.30 5.15
C ASN A 331 -17.92 -20.39 4.37
N HIS A 332 -18.82 -20.01 3.46
CA HIS A 332 -19.53 -20.93 2.57
C HIS A 332 -18.55 -21.68 1.65
N CYS A 333 -17.58 -20.97 1.07
CA CYS A 333 -16.57 -21.54 0.18
C CYS A 333 -15.28 -21.97 0.89
N LYS A 334 -15.27 -22.10 2.23
CA LYS A 334 -14.06 -22.38 3.01
C LYS A 334 -13.25 -23.60 2.52
N PRO A 335 -13.86 -24.68 2.00
CA PRO A 335 -13.12 -25.81 1.43
C PRO A 335 -12.22 -25.49 0.22
N ASP A 336 -12.49 -24.40 -0.51
CA ASP A 336 -11.68 -23.96 -1.64
C ASP A 336 -10.40 -23.20 -1.21
N PHE A 337 -10.42 -22.68 0.02
CA PHE A 337 -9.35 -21.89 0.58
C PHE A 337 -8.37 -22.74 1.38
N PRO A 338 -7.08 -22.34 1.41
CA PRO A 338 -6.12 -22.91 2.33
C PRO A 338 -6.61 -22.91 3.78
N THR A 339 -6.22 -23.93 4.52
CA THR A 339 -6.61 -24.10 5.92
C THR A 339 -6.23 -22.89 6.77
N ASN A 340 -5.00 -22.39 6.55
CA ASN A 340 -4.41 -21.26 7.27
C ASN A 340 -4.71 -19.88 6.65
N CYS A 341 -5.64 -19.79 5.68
CA CYS A 341 -6.04 -18.52 5.10
C CYS A 341 -6.97 -17.73 6.04
N SER A 342 -6.58 -16.48 6.34
CA SER A 342 -7.40 -15.54 7.10
C SER A 342 -8.39 -14.81 6.20
N CYS A 343 -9.69 -14.94 6.49
CA CYS A 343 -10.76 -14.25 5.77
C CYS A 343 -10.54 -12.72 5.73
N GLU A 344 -10.13 -12.12 6.84
CA GLU A 344 -9.94 -10.67 6.93
C GLU A 344 -8.71 -10.22 6.13
N ALA A 345 -7.63 -11.00 6.17
CA ALA A 345 -6.46 -10.72 5.36
C ALA A 345 -6.76 -10.86 3.86
N HIS A 346 -7.58 -11.85 3.49
CA HIS A 346 -8.03 -12.02 2.11
C HIS A 346 -8.91 -10.84 1.68
N TYR A 347 -9.79 -10.34 2.56
CA TYR A 347 -10.57 -9.12 2.33
C TYR A 347 -9.69 -7.89 2.11
N LEU A 348 -8.67 -7.70 2.95
CA LEU A 348 -7.73 -6.59 2.81
C LEU A 348 -6.96 -6.66 1.49
N GLY A 349 -6.39 -7.82 1.17
CA GLY A 349 -5.58 -8.00 -0.04
C GLY A 349 -6.34 -8.00 -1.36
N THR A 350 -7.66 -8.16 -1.32
CA THR A 350 -8.51 -8.15 -2.52
C THR A 350 -9.34 -6.88 -2.60
N VAL A 351 -10.30 -6.70 -1.70
CA VAL A 351 -11.24 -5.59 -1.73
C VAL A 351 -10.57 -4.27 -1.38
N VAL A 352 -9.96 -4.18 -0.19
CA VAL A 352 -9.43 -2.90 0.30
C VAL A 352 -8.25 -2.44 -0.54
N HIS A 353 -7.31 -3.34 -0.86
CA HIS A 353 -6.16 -3.04 -1.72
C HIS A 353 -6.56 -2.51 -3.10
N SER A 354 -7.51 -3.18 -3.76
CA SER A 354 -7.92 -2.77 -5.10
C SER A 354 -8.54 -1.37 -5.12
N LEU A 355 -9.33 -1.08 -4.08
CA LEU A 355 -10.01 0.20 -3.95
C LEU A 355 -9.08 1.31 -3.46
N ASP A 356 -8.06 1.00 -2.66
CA ASP A 356 -6.98 1.91 -2.29
C ASP A 356 -6.23 2.40 -3.52
N HIS A 357 -5.77 1.48 -4.38
CA HIS A 357 -5.17 1.83 -5.66
C HIS A 357 -6.10 2.67 -6.54
N TRP A 358 -7.35 2.22 -6.69
CA TRP A 358 -8.32 2.94 -7.51
C TRP A 358 -8.52 4.36 -7.01
N ALA A 359 -8.77 4.54 -5.70
CA ALA A 359 -8.99 5.83 -5.08
C ALA A 359 -7.75 6.73 -5.18
N PHE A 360 -6.57 6.18 -4.90
CA PHE A 360 -5.31 6.89 -5.08
C PHE A 360 -5.15 7.41 -6.51
N CYS A 361 -5.42 6.58 -7.52
CA CYS A 361 -5.35 6.99 -8.91
C CYS A 361 -6.41 8.05 -9.29
N GLN A 362 -7.60 8.01 -8.70
CA GLN A 362 -8.65 9.01 -8.93
C GLN A 362 -8.34 10.36 -8.29
N HIS A 363 -7.74 10.35 -7.10
CA HIS A 363 -7.56 11.56 -6.31
C HIS A 363 -6.22 12.24 -6.54
N VAL A 364 -5.16 11.47 -6.79
CA VAL A 364 -3.82 11.98 -7.09
C VAL A 364 -3.64 12.08 -8.60
N ASP A 365 -4.08 13.19 -9.20
CA ASP A 365 -3.84 13.45 -10.61
C ASP A 365 -2.32 13.64 -10.86
N PRO A 366 -1.69 12.87 -11.76
CA PRO A 366 -0.24 12.92 -11.95
C PRO A 366 0.26 14.25 -12.50
N TRP A 367 -0.57 15.01 -13.23
CA TRP A 367 -0.19 16.31 -13.78
C TRP A 367 -0.22 17.40 -12.72
N LEU A 368 -1.30 17.47 -11.94
CA LEU A 368 -1.43 18.32 -10.77
C LEU A 368 -0.31 18.03 -9.77
N PHE A 369 -0.09 16.74 -9.47
CA PHE A 369 0.95 16.34 -8.52
C PHE A 369 2.35 16.68 -9.03
N SER A 370 2.61 16.53 -10.34
CA SER A 370 3.87 16.95 -10.95
C SER A 370 4.09 18.47 -10.93
N ALA A 371 3.02 19.27 -10.85
CA ALA A 371 3.09 20.74 -10.80
C ALA A 371 3.28 21.29 -9.38
N LEU A 372 3.29 20.44 -8.34
CA LEU A 372 3.54 20.88 -6.97
C LEU A 372 4.98 21.40 -6.81
N THR A 373 5.12 22.43 -5.97
CA THR A 373 6.38 23.07 -5.64
C THR A 373 6.66 22.99 -4.13
N PRO A 374 6.90 21.78 -3.59
CA PRO A 374 7.16 21.62 -2.16
C PRO A 374 8.49 22.25 -1.76
N SER A 375 8.66 22.45 -0.46
CA SER A 375 9.90 22.89 0.17
C SER A 375 11.09 22.07 -0.30
N LYS A 376 12.26 22.72 -0.38
CA LYS A 376 13.50 22.12 -0.91
C LYS A 376 13.85 20.77 -0.28
N HIS A 377 13.58 20.61 1.02
CA HIS A 377 13.89 19.39 1.78
C HIS A 377 12.95 18.20 1.47
N LEU A 378 11.90 18.38 0.66
CA LEU A 378 10.92 17.33 0.28
C LEU A 378 10.95 17.00 -1.22
N GLN A 379 11.90 17.53 -1.98
CA GLN A 379 11.94 17.39 -3.44
C GLN A 379 12.16 15.95 -3.90
N THR A 380 13.05 15.21 -3.24
CA THR A 380 13.24 13.78 -3.53
C THR A 380 12.03 12.96 -3.12
N LEU A 381 11.41 13.27 -1.97
CA LEU A 381 10.21 12.57 -1.53
C LEU A 381 9.04 12.79 -2.51
N HIS A 382 8.82 14.02 -2.96
CA HIS A 382 7.86 14.35 -4.02
C HIS A 382 8.09 13.55 -5.30
N ARG A 383 9.34 13.51 -5.79
CA ARG A 383 9.69 12.77 -7.01
C ARG A 383 9.51 11.26 -6.88
N THR A 384 9.80 10.69 -5.71
CA THR A 384 9.58 9.26 -5.45
C THR A 384 8.10 8.93 -5.40
N VAL A 385 7.27 9.76 -4.77
CA VAL A 385 5.82 9.57 -4.76
C VAL A 385 5.24 9.72 -6.16
N LEU A 386 5.72 10.69 -6.95
CA LEU A 386 5.33 10.82 -8.36
C LEU A 386 5.75 9.58 -9.17
N LEU A 387 6.94 9.01 -8.89
CA LEU A 387 7.37 7.74 -9.47
C LEU A 387 6.40 6.61 -9.12
N ALA A 388 5.99 6.46 -7.87
CA ALA A 388 4.98 5.47 -7.48
C ALA A 388 3.69 5.67 -8.27
N ARG A 389 3.14 6.90 -8.24
CA ARG A 389 1.88 7.24 -8.89
C ARG A 389 1.88 6.89 -10.38
N CYS A 390 2.91 7.26 -11.12
CA CYS A 390 2.94 7.07 -12.57
C CYS A 390 3.39 5.66 -13.00
N CYS A 391 4.22 4.98 -12.20
CA CYS A 391 4.88 3.74 -12.64
C CYS A 391 4.40 2.47 -11.93
N ALA A 392 3.62 2.58 -10.85
CA ALA A 392 3.39 1.45 -9.95
C ALA A 392 1.98 1.35 -9.35
N VAL A 393 1.05 2.27 -9.63
CA VAL A 393 -0.31 2.22 -9.02
C VAL A 393 -1.41 1.90 -10.03
N ASP A 394 -1.23 2.28 -11.29
CA ASP A 394 -2.21 2.02 -12.35
C ASP A 394 -2.29 0.53 -12.74
N ASP A 395 -3.35 0.19 -13.48
CA ASP A 395 -3.49 -1.16 -14.03
C ASP A 395 -2.32 -1.55 -14.93
N ILE A 396 -1.77 -2.74 -14.66
CA ILE A 396 -0.75 -3.34 -15.53
C ILE A 396 -1.35 -3.56 -16.93
N PRO A 397 -0.81 -2.92 -17.98
CA PRO A 397 -1.34 -3.03 -19.32
C PRO A 397 -1.11 -4.43 -19.87
N THR A 398 -2.00 -4.94 -20.72
CA THR A 398 -1.86 -6.26 -21.39
C THR A 398 -1.78 -7.48 -20.47
N LEU A 399 -2.07 -7.32 -19.18
CA LEU A 399 -2.09 -8.45 -18.25
C LEU A 399 -3.25 -9.39 -18.58
N GLY A 400 -2.95 -10.53 -19.20
CA GLY A 400 -3.92 -11.57 -19.58
C GLY A 400 -4.42 -12.43 -18.42
N LEU A 401 -4.66 -11.84 -17.25
CA LEU A 401 -5.18 -12.51 -16.07
C LEU A 401 -6.62 -12.07 -15.80
N GLU A 402 -7.49 -13.02 -15.46
CA GLU A 402 -8.83 -12.77 -14.89
C GLU A 402 -8.68 -12.17 -13.49
N LYS A 403 -8.22 -10.93 -13.42
CA LYS A 403 -7.85 -10.27 -12.16
C LYS A 403 -9.02 -9.65 -11.42
N TYR A 404 -10.20 -9.51 -12.03
CA TYR A 404 -11.36 -8.88 -11.39
C TYR A 404 -12.32 -9.92 -10.83
N PHE A 405 -13.01 -9.57 -9.73
CA PHE A 405 -14.02 -10.45 -9.13
C PHE A 405 -15.14 -10.82 -10.10
N ARG A 406 -15.55 -9.89 -10.98
CA ARG A 406 -16.57 -10.12 -12.01
C ARG A 406 -16.17 -11.17 -13.06
N ASP A 407 -14.86 -11.33 -13.26
CA ASP A 407 -14.27 -12.26 -14.22
C ASP A 407 -13.77 -13.54 -13.50
N GLY A 408 -13.92 -13.61 -12.17
CA GLY A 408 -13.45 -14.72 -11.34
C GLY A 408 -14.30 -15.98 -11.52
N SER A 409 -13.64 -17.12 -11.72
CA SER A 409 -14.28 -18.40 -12.06
C SER A 409 -14.86 -19.17 -10.87
N THR A 410 -14.53 -18.80 -9.62
CA THR A 410 -15.01 -19.54 -8.43
C THR A 410 -16.38 -19.04 -7.94
N GLU A 411 -17.10 -19.90 -7.21
CA GLU A 411 -18.36 -19.51 -6.55
C GLU A 411 -18.18 -18.33 -5.60
N PHE A 412 -17.11 -18.34 -4.80
CA PHE A 412 -16.75 -17.25 -3.91
C PHE A 412 -16.72 -15.88 -4.61
N HIS A 413 -16.00 -15.75 -5.73
CA HIS A 413 -15.87 -14.47 -6.43
C HIS A 413 -17.21 -13.99 -6.99
N ARG A 414 -18.02 -14.90 -7.53
CA ARG A 414 -19.37 -14.57 -8.04
C ARG A 414 -20.29 -14.07 -6.93
N MET A 415 -20.30 -14.74 -5.78
CA MET A 415 -21.11 -14.32 -4.62
C MET A 415 -20.71 -12.93 -4.12
N VAL A 416 -19.40 -12.71 -3.94
CA VAL A 416 -18.89 -11.41 -3.47
C VAL A 416 -19.14 -10.31 -4.50
N TYR A 417 -18.91 -10.57 -5.79
CA TYR A 417 -19.17 -9.58 -6.84
C TYR A 417 -20.65 -9.18 -6.89
N GLN A 418 -21.57 -10.13 -6.78
CA GLN A 418 -23.00 -9.83 -6.78
C GLN A 418 -23.37 -8.94 -5.60
N ALA A 419 -22.95 -9.30 -4.38
CA ALA A 419 -23.18 -8.48 -3.20
C ALA A 419 -22.54 -7.08 -3.31
N ALA A 420 -21.32 -7.00 -3.86
CA ALA A 420 -20.64 -5.73 -4.13
C ALA A 420 -21.41 -4.88 -5.14
N LYS A 421 -21.90 -5.48 -6.23
CA LYS A 421 -22.65 -4.79 -7.29
C LYS A 421 -23.95 -4.20 -6.76
N ASP A 422 -24.63 -4.90 -5.86
CA ASP A 422 -25.86 -4.43 -5.22
C ASP A 422 -25.61 -3.22 -4.28
N LEU A 423 -24.40 -3.09 -3.74
CA LEU A 423 -23.98 -1.92 -2.96
C LEU A 423 -23.53 -0.76 -3.84
N ASP A 424 -22.60 -1.01 -4.77
CA ASP A 424 -22.05 -0.02 -5.69
C ASP A 424 -21.37 -0.68 -6.91
N VAL A 425 -21.99 -0.56 -8.08
CA VAL A 425 -21.45 -1.14 -9.32
C VAL A 425 -20.10 -0.53 -9.73
N GLY A 426 -19.86 0.72 -9.41
CA GLY A 426 -18.61 1.42 -9.75
C GLY A 426 -17.43 0.79 -9.02
N PHE A 427 -17.55 0.64 -7.69
CA PHE A 427 -16.53 0.01 -6.87
C PHE A 427 -16.44 -1.50 -7.09
N ALA A 428 -17.57 -2.20 -7.26
CA ALA A 428 -17.57 -3.65 -7.52
C ALA A 428 -16.73 -4.01 -8.75
N ASN A 429 -16.76 -3.17 -9.79
CA ASN A 429 -15.96 -3.36 -11.01
C ASN A 429 -14.46 -3.11 -10.83
N GLN A 430 -14.04 -2.55 -9.70
CA GLN A 430 -12.63 -2.28 -9.40
C GLN A 430 -12.00 -3.34 -8.49
N ILE A 431 -12.78 -4.21 -7.86
CA ILE A 431 -12.28 -5.24 -6.94
C ILE A 431 -11.53 -6.33 -7.70
N GLN A 432 -10.28 -6.60 -7.30
CA GLN A 432 -9.41 -7.60 -7.88
C GLN A 432 -9.25 -8.84 -7.00
N THR A 433 -9.05 -9.99 -7.63
CA THR A 433 -8.89 -11.33 -7.03
C THR A 433 -7.51 -11.58 -6.44
N CYS A 434 -6.56 -10.70 -6.73
CA CYS A 434 -5.18 -10.71 -6.21
C CYS A 434 -4.60 -9.29 -6.16
N ILE A 435 -3.47 -9.14 -5.48
CA ILE A 435 -2.67 -7.92 -5.54
C ILE A 435 -1.90 -7.93 -6.86
N VAL A 436 -2.31 -7.06 -7.78
CA VAL A 436 -1.70 -6.92 -9.11
C VAL A 436 -1.92 -5.52 -9.71
N ARG A 437 -1.88 -4.53 -8.83
CA ARG A 437 -1.77 -3.10 -9.13
C ARG A 437 -0.66 -2.55 -8.27
#